data_AF-A0A496WK16-F1
#
_entry.id   AF-A0A496WK16-F1
#
_cell.length_a   1.000
_cell.length_b   1.000
_cell.length_c   1.000
_cell.angle_alpha   90.00
_cell.angle_beta   90.00
_cell.angle_gamma   90.00
#
_symmetry.space_group_name_H-M   'P 1'
#
loop_
_entity.id
_entity.type
_entity.pdbx_description
1 polymer ?
#
loop_
_entity_poly.entity_id
_entity_poly.type
_entity_poly.pdbx_seq_one_letter_code
_entity_poly.pdbx_strand_id
1 'polypeptide(L)'
;MPNRMKIVVGILALVAYLALPVVAPAGDLKPADIEKALENAYNKYKGLQEGANADYIPVLAKVDSDLFGLAIVTVDGKVYQAGDLESQVSIQSISKVFT
;
A
#
# COMPACT_ATOMS: atom_id res chain seq x y z
N MET A 1 60.05 2.72 -6.25
CA MET A 1 58.82 3.41 -5.81
C MET A 1 57.58 3.19 -6.72
N PRO A 2 57.12 1.95 -7.05
CA PRO A 2 55.88 1.78 -7.84
C PRO A 2 54.64 1.28 -7.07
N ASN A 3 54.75 0.85 -5.80
CA ASN A 3 53.66 0.14 -5.10
C ASN A 3 52.63 1.02 -4.38
N ARG A 4 52.94 2.29 -4.07
CA ARG A 4 52.01 3.15 -3.31
C ARG A 4 50.81 3.62 -4.16
N MET A 5 51.02 3.84 -5.46
CA MET A 5 49.96 4.27 -6.39
C MET A 5 48.90 3.18 -6.60
N LYS A 6 49.32 1.91 -6.72
CA LYS A 6 48.41 0.78 -6.93
C LYS A 6 47.53 0.49 -5.72
N ILE A 7 48.08 0.66 -4.51
CA ILE A 7 47.34 0.48 -3.25
C ILE A 7 46.28 1.58 -3.09
N VAL A 8 46.64 2.85 -3.37
CA VAL A 8 45.69 3.97 -3.27
C VAL A 8 44.57 3.85 -4.30
N VAL A 9 44.89 3.49 -5.54
CA VAL A 9 43.88 3.26 -6.59
C VAL A 9 42.97 2.08 -6.26
N GLY A 10 43.52 0.98 -5.70
CA GLY A 10 42.73 -0.17 -5.26
C GLY A 10 41.78 0.16 -4.10
N ILE A 11 42.24 0.97 -3.13
CA ILE A 11 41.40 1.42 -2.01
C ILE A 11 40.31 2.37 -2.50
N LEU A 12 40.62 3.31 -3.41
CA LEU A 12 39.61 4.20 -4.00
C LEU A 12 38.55 3.43 -4.79
N ALA A 13 38.94 2.42 -5.56
CA ALA A 13 38.00 1.58 -6.30
C ALA A 13 37.09 0.75 -5.38
N LEU A 14 37.62 0.25 -4.26
CA LEU A 14 36.85 -0.50 -3.27
C LEU A 14 35.87 0.39 -2.50
N VAL A 15 36.29 1.60 -2.13
CA VAL A 15 35.42 2.59 -1.47
C VAL A 15 34.31 3.05 -2.42
N ALA A 16 34.62 3.27 -3.69
CA ALA A 16 33.61 3.60 -4.70
C ALA A 16 32.59 2.46 -4.91
N TYR A 17 33.04 1.20 -4.90
CA TYR A 17 32.15 0.03 -5.02
C TYR A 17 31.23 -0.14 -3.79
N LEU A 18 31.74 0.13 -2.59
CA LEU A 18 30.98 0.06 -1.34
C LEU A 18 30.05 1.26 -1.13
N ALA A 19 30.27 2.37 -1.84
CA ALA A 19 29.45 3.58 -1.77
C ALA A 19 28.30 3.63 -2.80
N LEU A 20 28.17 2.62 -3.65
CA LEU A 20 27.00 2.53 -4.54
C LEU A 20 25.75 2.22 -3.71
N PRO A 21 24.70 3.04 -3.77
CA PRO A 21 23.42 2.66 -3.19
C PRO A 21 22.92 1.44 -3.95
N VAL A 22 22.76 0.31 -3.25
CA VAL A 22 22.03 -0.84 -3.78
C VAL A 22 20.58 -0.43 -3.89
N VAL A 23 20.21 0.17 -5.02
CA VAL A 23 18.82 0.34 -5.41
C VAL A 23 18.34 -1.03 -5.84
N ALA A 24 17.76 -1.78 -4.89
CA ALA A 24 17.04 -2.98 -5.24
C ALA A 24 15.91 -2.57 -6.21
N PRO A 25 15.78 -3.21 -7.38
CA PRO A 25 14.59 -2.98 -8.20
C PRO A 25 13.39 -3.33 -7.32
N ALA A 26 12.39 -2.45 -7.29
CA ALA A 26 11.09 -2.82 -6.73
C ALA A 26 10.62 -4.05 -7.51
N GLY A 27 10.65 -5.22 -6.88
CA GLY A 27 10.26 -6.46 -7.53
C GLY A 27 8.80 -6.36 -7.97
N ASP A 28 8.48 -6.94 -9.12
CA ASP A 28 7.10 -6.99 -9.61
C ASP A 28 6.19 -7.56 -8.53
N LEU A 29 5.12 -6.82 -8.19
CA LEU A 29 4.08 -7.32 -7.30
C LEU A 29 3.38 -8.49 -7.99
N LYS A 30 3.53 -9.69 -7.44
CA LYS A 30 2.87 -10.87 -8.01
C LYS A 30 1.38 -10.82 -7.67
N PRO A 31 0.48 -11.15 -8.62
CA PRO A 31 -0.97 -11.18 -8.36
C PRO A 31 -1.36 -11.96 -7.10
N ALA A 32 -0.73 -13.12 -6.89
CA ALA A 32 -0.97 -13.97 -5.72
C ALA A 32 -0.62 -13.28 -4.38
N ASP A 33 0.38 -12.39 -4.37
CA ASP A 33 0.75 -11.67 -3.15
C ASP A 33 -0.30 -10.58 -2.83
N ILE A 34 -0.90 -9.95 -3.87
CA ILE A 34 -1.99 -8.97 -3.73
C ILE A 34 -3.26 -9.65 -3.22
N GLU A 35 -3.66 -10.75 -3.84
CA GLU A 35 -4.82 -11.55 -3.42
C GLU A 35 -4.67 -12.01 -1.97
N LYS A 36 -3.50 -12.55 -1.61
CA LYS A 36 -3.21 -12.99 -0.25
C LYS A 36 -3.24 -11.85 0.76
N ALA A 37 -2.69 -10.69 0.41
CA ALA A 37 -2.72 -9.52 1.30
C ALA A 37 -4.16 -9.03 1.53
N LEU A 38 -4.95 -8.96 0.46
CA LEU A 38 -6.37 -8.59 0.51
C LEU A 38 -7.17 -9.56 1.37
N GLU A 39 -7.04 -10.87 1.12
CA GLU A 39 -7.74 -11.90 1.88
C GLU A 39 -7.36 -11.86 3.37
N ASN A 40 -6.07 -11.73 3.68
CA ASN A 40 -5.59 -11.63 5.05
C ASN A 40 -6.18 -10.40 5.76
N ALA A 41 -6.18 -9.25 5.11
CA ALA A 41 -6.75 -8.02 5.67
C ALA A 41 -8.26 -8.17 5.89
N TYR A 42 -8.98 -8.65 4.88
CA TYR A 42 -10.43 -8.84 4.97
C TYR A 42 -10.79 -9.82 6.09
N ASN A 43 -10.18 -11.01 6.13
CA ASN A 43 -10.47 -12.01 7.16
C ASN A 43 -10.07 -11.57 8.56
N LYS A 44 -9.00 -10.79 8.70
CA LYS A 44 -8.55 -10.27 9.99
C LYS A 44 -9.50 -9.22 10.56
N TYR A 45 -10.11 -8.39 9.72
CA TYR A 45 -10.82 -7.19 10.18
C TYR A 45 -12.33 -7.17 9.95
N LYS A 46 -12.89 -8.07 9.11
CA LYS A 46 -14.35 -8.09 8.82
C LYS A 46 -15.27 -8.26 10.03
N GLY A 47 -14.75 -8.75 11.16
CA GLY A 47 -15.51 -8.94 12.40
C GLY A 47 -15.19 -7.92 13.49
N LEU A 48 -14.41 -6.88 13.18
CA LEU A 48 -14.05 -5.85 14.13
C LEU A 48 -15.22 -4.84 14.25
N GLN A 49 -15.77 -4.72 15.46
CA GLN A 49 -17.00 -3.98 15.74
C GLN A 49 -16.76 -2.77 16.64
N GLU A 50 -15.58 -2.16 16.52
CA GLU A 50 -15.21 -0.96 17.29
C GLU A 50 -15.58 0.34 16.54
N GLY A 51 -15.70 1.44 17.28
CA GLY A 51 -16.07 2.74 16.71
C GLY A 51 -17.57 2.99 16.66
N ALA A 52 -17.97 4.09 16.00
CA ALA A 52 -19.37 4.48 15.82
C ALA A 52 -19.52 5.31 14.55
N ASN A 53 -20.69 5.24 13.92
CA ASN A 53 -21.03 6.08 12.78
C ASN A 53 -21.07 7.55 13.17
N ALA A 54 -20.69 8.42 12.24
CA ALA A 54 -20.86 9.86 12.40
C ALA A 54 -22.35 10.21 12.49
N ASP A 55 -22.73 11.05 13.45
CA ASP A 55 -24.13 11.34 13.79
C ASP A 55 -24.54 12.81 13.62
N TYR A 56 -23.57 13.71 13.39
CA TYR A 56 -23.83 15.14 13.18
C TYR A 56 -24.63 15.44 11.90
N ILE A 57 -24.72 14.50 10.95
CA ILE A 57 -25.66 14.54 9.81
C ILE A 57 -26.56 13.29 9.90
N PRO A 58 -27.90 13.44 9.94
CA PRO A 58 -28.82 12.32 10.19
C PRO A 58 -28.74 11.14 9.22
N VAL A 59 -28.30 11.36 7.98
CA VAL A 59 -28.16 10.28 6.99
C VAL A 59 -26.93 9.40 7.26
N LEU A 60 -25.88 9.95 7.88
CA LEU A 60 -24.65 9.22 8.21
C LEU A 60 -24.87 8.25 9.38
N ALA A 61 -25.68 8.66 10.36
CA ALA A 61 -26.06 7.81 11.48
C ALA A 61 -26.84 6.55 11.06
N LYS A 62 -27.47 6.58 9.88
CA LYS A 62 -28.34 5.51 9.35
C LYS A 62 -27.62 4.54 8.42
N VAL A 63 -26.36 4.79 8.10
CA VAL A 63 -25.55 3.85 7.31
C VAL A 63 -25.41 2.56 8.12
N ASP A 64 -25.49 1.42 7.45
CA ASP A 64 -25.28 0.13 8.10
C ASP A 64 -23.80 0.04 8.57
N SER A 65 -23.61 -0.16 9.88
CA SER A 65 -22.27 -0.23 10.49
C SER A 65 -21.52 -1.52 10.14
N ASP A 66 -22.22 -2.54 9.64
CA ASP A 66 -21.61 -3.80 9.20
C ASP A 66 -21.06 -3.73 7.77
N LEU A 67 -21.23 -2.59 7.08
CA LEU A 67 -20.65 -2.39 5.75
C LEU A 67 -19.12 -2.39 5.80
N PHE A 68 -18.52 -3.40 5.19
CA PHE A 68 -17.07 -3.54 5.10
C PHE A 68 -16.66 -4.14 3.76
N GLY A 69 -15.80 -3.41 3.03
CA GLY A 69 -15.32 -3.79 1.71
C GLY A 69 -13.93 -3.24 1.43
N LEU A 70 -13.17 -4.00 0.66
CA LEU A 70 -11.81 -3.66 0.24
C LEU A 70 -11.69 -3.87 -1.28
N ALA A 71 -11.14 -2.87 -1.97
CA ALA A 71 -10.81 -2.94 -3.38
C ALA A 71 -9.38 -2.45 -3.63
N ILE A 72 -8.63 -3.19 -4.44
CA ILE A 72 -7.31 -2.81 -4.94
C ILE A 72 -7.41 -2.71 -6.45
N VAL A 73 -7.07 -1.54 -6.99
CA VAL A 73 -7.00 -1.29 -8.44
C VAL A 73 -5.55 -0.97 -8.79
N THR A 74 -4.93 -1.81 -9.62
CA THR A 74 -3.56 -1.62 -10.09
C THR A 74 -3.50 -0.67 -11.28
N VAL A 75 -2.32 -0.10 -11.57
CA VAL A 75 -2.12 0.84 -12.68
C VAL A 75 -2.37 0.24 -14.07
N ASP A 76 -2.29 -1.08 -14.20
CA ASP A 76 -2.65 -1.86 -15.38
C ASP A 76 -4.14 -2.27 -15.40
N GLY A 77 -4.94 -1.76 -14.46
CA GLY A 77 -6.40 -1.91 -14.45
C GLY A 77 -6.93 -3.23 -13.88
N LYS A 78 -6.08 -4.06 -13.24
CA LYS A 78 -6.55 -5.25 -12.54
C LYS A 78 -7.22 -4.85 -11.24
N VAL A 79 -8.30 -5.56 -10.91
CA VAL A 79 -9.16 -5.26 -9.76
C VAL A 79 -9.23 -6.48 -8.86
N TYR A 80 -8.88 -6.31 -7.58
CA TYR A 80 -8.96 -7.34 -6.55
C TYR A 80 -9.92 -6.85 -5.46
N GLN A 81 -10.82 -7.72 -5.00
CA GLN A 81 -12.02 -7.32 -4.27
C GLN A 81 -12.36 -8.31 -3.14
N ALA A 82 -12.83 -7.79 -2.00
CA ALA A 82 -13.36 -8.59 -0.90
C ALA A 82 -14.40 -7.78 -0.10
N GLY A 83 -15.50 -8.42 0.32
CA GLY A 83 -16.57 -7.78 1.10
C GLY A 83 -17.65 -7.11 0.25
N ASP A 84 -18.33 -6.11 0.82
CA ASP A 84 -19.36 -5.31 0.14
C ASP A 84 -18.75 -4.15 -0.64
N LEU A 85 -18.95 -4.14 -1.96
CA LEU A 85 -18.42 -3.14 -2.88
C LEU A 85 -19.50 -2.45 -3.72
N GLU A 86 -20.76 -2.80 -3.47
CA GLU A 86 -21.91 -2.27 -4.22
C GLU A 86 -22.70 -1.24 -3.40
N SER A 87 -22.63 -1.35 -2.07
CA SER A 87 -23.21 -0.37 -1.16
C SER A 87 -22.61 1.02 -1.36
N GLN A 88 -23.47 2.02 -1.51
CA GLN A 88 -23.07 3.39 -1.76
C GLN A 88 -23.09 4.22 -0.48
N VAL A 89 -21.97 4.90 -0.23
CA VAL A 89 -21.81 5.86 0.87
C VAL A 89 -21.36 7.21 0.34
N SER A 90 -21.56 8.28 1.13
CA SER A 90 -21.08 9.61 0.76
C SER A 90 -19.55 9.66 0.70
N ILE A 91 -19.00 10.27 -0.35
CA ILE A 91 -17.55 10.44 -0.53
C ILE A 91 -16.90 11.33 0.54
N GLN A 92 -17.67 12.25 1.16
CA GLN A 92 -17.20 13.13 2.24
C GLN A 92 -15.85 13.80 1.93
N SER A 93 -14.94 13.88 2.91
CA SER A 93 -13.64 14.55 2.78
C SER A 93 -12.71 13.94 1.73
N ILE A 94 -12.98 12.73 1.23
CA ILE A 94 -12.21 12.15 0.11
C ILE A 94 -12.36 13.02 -1.15
N SER A 95 -13.47 13.73 -1.29
CA SER A 95 -13.69 14.68 -2.41
C SER A 95 -12.63 15.77 -2.54
N LYS A 96 -11.94 16.14 -1.45
CA LYS A 96 -10.91 17.20 -1.42
C LYS A 96 -9.71 16.90 -2.31
N VAL A 97 -9.49 15.64 -2.69
CA VAL A 97 -8.43 15.28 -3.64
C VAL A 97 -8.76 15.76 -5.06
N PHE A 98 -10.06 15.94 -5.37
CA PHE A 98 -10.56 16.27 -6.70
C PHE A 98 -10.94 17.76 -6.87
N THR A 99 -10.92 18.56 -5.80
CA THR A 99 -11.32 19.97 -5.76
C THR A 99 -10.34 20.82 -4.98
#